data_AF-A0A933CVP1-F1
#
_entry.id   AF-A0A933CVP1-F1
#
_cell.length_a   1.000
_cell.length_b   1.000
_cell.length_c   1.000
_cell.angle_alpha   90.00
_cell.angle_beta   90.00
_cell.angle_gamma   90.00
#
_symmetry.space_group_name_H-M   'P 1'
#
loop_
_entity.id
_entity.type
_entity.pdbx_description
1 polymer ?
#
loop_
_entity_poly.entity_id
_entity_poly.type
_entity_poly.pdbx_seq_one_letter_code
_entity_poly.pdbx_strand_id
1 'polypeptide(L)'
;MVKKHLFCQYPERVSTGPALPISVYVCLPGYYAVHNRPAAAPASGAIFLLNDGAIAVFQGEPDTESSSAAGSLSPVYRLHPGGPLAVPTGLVLVRFAAGVVAETRREQLAQAGYENVESLVYAPQAVWTRARSGDIAAALNGIPALQALADIENVEPQMLMQRVRRKMA
;
A
#
# COMPACT_ATOMS: atom_id res chain seq x y z
N MET A 1 10.87 -20.60 -21.89
CA MET A 1 10.55 -19.17 -21.72
C MET A 1 10.22 -18.96 -20.25
N VAL A 2 11.12 -18.35 -19.48
CA VAL A 2 10.94 -18.18 -18.03
C VAL A 2 9.91 -17.07 -17.84
N LYS A 3 8.74 -17.39 -17.26
CA LYS A 3 7.76 -16.37 -16.85
C LYS A 3 8.44 -15.48 -15.82
N LYS A 4 8.69 -14.22 -16.18
CA LYS A 4 9.15 -13.19 -15.24
C LYS A 4 8.05 -13.06 -14.18
N HIS A 5 8.34 -13.33 -12.91
CA HIS A 5 7.38 -13.09 -11.84
C HIS A 5 7.12 -11.59 -11.77
N LEU A 6 5.99 -11.14 -12.31
CA LEU A 6 5.71 -9.73 -12.55
C LEU A 6 5.80 -8.87 -11.29
N PHE A 7 5.50 -9.46 -10.13
CA PHE A 7 5.50 -8.78 -8.84
C PHE A 7 6.72 -9.11 -7.97
N CYS A 8 7.81 -9.64 -8.53
CA CYS A 8 9.01 -9.99 -7.76
C CYS A 8 9.70 -8.80 -7.06
N GLN A 9 9.39 -7.56 -7.50
CA GLN A 9 9.88 -6.34 -6.87
C GLN A 9 9.11 -5.97 -5.60
N TYR A 10 7.94 -6.57 -5.36
CA TYR A 10 7.14 -6.31 -4.17
C TYR A 10 7.53 -7.27 -3.04
N PRO A 11 7.50 -6.81 -1.77
CA PRO A 11 7.79 -7.70 -0.65
C PRO A 11 6.67 -8.76 -0.51
N GLU A 12 7.05 -10.01 -0.29
CA GLU A 12 6.09 -11.10 -0.08
C GLU A 12 5.23 -10.89 1.18
N ARG A 13 5.79 -10.19 2.18
CA ARG A 13 5.15 -9.93 3.47
C ARG A 13 5.35 -8.47 3.85
N VAL A 14 4.29 -7.83 4.32
CA VAL A 14 4.32 -6.46 4.84
C VAL A 14 3.72 -6.45 6.24
N SER A 15 4.54 -6.07 7.21
CA SER A 15 4.15 -5.98 8.62
C SER A 15 3.50 -4.63 8.92
N THR A 16 2.48 -4.63 9.78
CA THR A 16 1.82 -3.41 10.26
C THR A 16 1.64 -3.42 11.77
N GLY A 17 1.82 -2.26 12.39
CA GLY A 17 1.58 -2.05 13.81
C GLY A 17 2.87 -1.95 14.64
N PRO A 18 2.81 -1.26 15.80
CA PRO A 18 3.96 -0.99 16.64
C PRO A 18 4.25 -2.11 17.66
N ALA A 19 3.34 -3.07 17.85
CA ALA A 19 3.43 -4.09 18.88
C ALA A 19 2.71 -5.40 18.48
N LEU A 20 3.12 -6.50 19.11
CA LEU A 20 2.56 -7.83 18.88
C LEU A 20 1.09 -7.94 19.34
N PRO A 21 0.25 -8.74 18.66
CA PRO A 21 0.59 -9.47 17.43
C PRO A 21 0.62 -8.52 16.23
N ILE A 22 1.76 -8.53 15.53
CA ILE A 22 1.95 -7.78 14.30
C ILE A 22 0.98 -8.39 13.28
N SER A 23 0.08 -7.55 12.76
CA SER A 23 -0.73 -7.94 11.63
C SER A 23 0.15 -7.96 10.38
N VAL A 24 0.07 -9.03 9.59
CA VAL A 24 0.93 -9.21 8.41
C VAL A 24 0.07 -9.35 7.17
N TYR A 25 0.32 -8.51 6.19
CA TYR A 25 -0.16 -8.69 4.84
C TYR A 25 0.75 -9.67 4.11
N VAL A 26 0.17 -10.70 3.51
CA VAL A 26 0.90 -11.68 2.69
C VAL A 26 0.46 -11.52 1.25
N CYS A 27 1.43 -11.40 0.34
CA CYS A 27 1.19 -11.32 -1.09
C CYS A 27 0.42 -12.57 -1.54
N LEU A 28 -0.67 -12.39 -2.27
CA LEU A 28 -1.58 -13.47 -2.67
C LEU A 28 -1.41 -13.79 -4.16
N PRO A 29 -0.85 -14.96 -4.53
CA PRO A 29 -0.73 -15.37 -5.92
C PRO A 29 -2.08 -15.51 -6.62
N GLY A 30 -2.10 -15.32 -7.94
CA GLY A 30 -3.31 -15.42 -8.76
C GLY A 30 -4.29 -14.26 -8.60
N TYR A 31 -3.82 -13.12 -8.09
CA TYR A 31 -4.57 -11.87 -8.05
C TYR A 31 -3.65 -10.69 -8.38
N TYR A 32 -4.22 -9.68 -9.02
CA TYR A 32 -3.54 -8.42 -9.29
C TYR A 32 -4.50 -7.23 -9.23
N ALA A 33 -3.94 -6.04 -9.03
CA ALA A 33 -4.67 -4.79 -9.11
C ALA A 33 -4.13 -3.91 -10.24
N VAL A 34 -5.03 -3.17 -10.88
CA VAL A 34 -4.73 -2.10 -11.84
C VAL A 34 -5.11 -0.77 -11.20
N HIS A 35 -4.13 0.11 -11.02
CA HIS A 35 -4.27 1.44 -10.43
C HIS A 35 -4.39 2.53 -11.49
N ASN A 36 -4.90 3.71 -11.10
CA ASN A 36 -5.02 4.89 -11.94
C ASN A 36 -5.77 4.62 -13.25
N ARG A 37 -6.81 3.79 -13.16
CA ARG A 37 -7.63 3.43 -14.32
C ARG A 37 -8.33 4.68 -14.87
N PRO A 38 -8.37 4.87 -16.19
CA PRO A 38 -9.21 5.89 -16.79
C PRO A 38 -10.68 5.68 -16.39
N ALA A 39 -11.39 6.75 -16.03
CA ALA A 39 -12.79 6.66 -15.60
C ALA A 39 -13.72 6.02 -16.65
N ALA A 40 -13.37 6.16 -17.94
CA ALA A 40 -14.11 5.57 -19.06
C ALA A 40 -13.72 4.11 -19.38
N ALA A 41 -12.69 3.55 -18.74
CA ALA A 41 -12.22 2.21 -19.03
C ALA A 41 -13.18 1.17 -18.40
N PRO A 42 -13.76 0.25 -19.18
CA PRO A 42 -14.56 -0.84 -18.62
C PRO A 42 -13.69 -1.71 -17.69
N ALA A 43 -14.30 -2.18 -16.60
CA ALA A 43 -13.66 -3.09 -15.64
C ALA A 43 -14.17 -4.53 -15.81
N SER A 44 -14.47 -4.94 -17.04
CA SER A 44 -15.02 -6.26 -17.33
C SER A 44 -14.08 -7.34 -16.78
N GLY A 45 -14.60 -8.20 -15.91
CA GLY A 45 -13.81 -9.25 -15.23
C GLY A 45 -13.15 -8.83 -13.92
N ALA A 46 -13.28 -7.57 -13.49
CA ALA A 46 -12.84 -7.16 -12.16
C ALA A 46 -13.73 -7.81 -11.08
N ILE A 47 -13.10 -8.37 -10.05
CA ILE A 47 -13.80 -8.98 -8.92
C ILE A 47 -14.34 -7.92 -7.94
N PHE A 48 -13.69 -6.76 -7.85
CA PHE A 48 -14.22 -5.56 -7.19
C PHE A 48 -13.43 -4.30 -7.59
N LEU A 49 -14.03 -3.16 -7.30
CA LEU A 49 -13.47 -1.82 -7.52
C LEU A 49 -13.20 -1.12 -6.19
N LEU A 50 -12.12 -0.35 -6.13
CA LEU A 50 -11.71 0.46 -4.99
C LEU A 50 -11.48 1.90 -5.44
N ASN A 51 -11.49 2.84 -4.48
CA ASN A 51 -11.23 4.26 -4.71
C ASN A 51 -12.07 4.84 -5.85
N ASP A 52 -13.39 4.70 -5.73
CA ASP A 52 -14.39 5.16 -6.72
C ASP A 52 -14.14 4.67 -8.16
N GLY A 53 -13.56 3.47 -8.30
CA GLY A 53 -13.30 2.83 -9.60
C GLY A 53 -11.89 3.06 -10.15
N ALA A 54 -11.10 3.93 -9.51
CA ALA A 54 -9.72 4.20 -9.92
C ALA A 54 -8.79 2.98 -9.77
N ILE A 55 -9.17 2.01 -8.94
CA ILE A 55 -8.46 0.76 -8.74
C ILE A 55 -9.41 -0.41 -9.02
N ALA A 56 -9.00 -1.34 -9.87
CA ALA A 56 -9.72 -2.59 -10.11
C ALA A 56 -8.88 -3.79 -9.72
N VAL A 57 -9.51 -4.77 -9.10
CA VAL A 57 -8.86 -6.03 -8.71
C VAL A 57 -9.36 -7.16 -9.60
N PHE A 58 -8.45 -8.02 -10.02
CA PHE A 58 -8.72 -9.15 -10.92
C PHE A 58 -8.17 -10.45 -10.32
N GLN A 59 -8.78 -11.57 -10.72
CA GLN A 59 -8.26 -12.90 -10.47
C GLN A 59 -7.52 -13.40 -11.71
N GLY A 60 -6.40 -14.08 -11.50
CA GLY A 60 -5.52 -14.60 -12.55
C GLY A 60 -4.19 -13.86 -12.62
N GLU A 61 -3.54 -14.00 -13.77
CA GLU A 61 -2.31 -13.28 -14.11
C GLU A 61 -2.66 -12.10 -15.03
N PRO A 62 -2.02 -10.94 -14.87
CA PRO A 62 -2.22 -9.82 -15.78
C PRO A 62 -1.68 -10.15 -17.17
N ASP A 63 -2.46 -9.82 -18.19
CA ASP A 63 -1.95 -9.68 -19.55
C ASP A 63 -1.14 -8.37 -19.60
N THR A 64 0.19 -8.46 -19.57
CA THR A 64 1.07 -7.32 -19.34
C THR A 64 0.91 -6.20 -20.37
N GLU A 65 0.57 -6.52 -21.62
CA GLU A 65 0.39 -5.52 -22.67
C GLU A 65 -0.94 -4.75 -22.47
N SER A 66 -2.04 -5.48 -22.34
CA SER A 66 -3.37 -4.88 -22.16
C SER A 66 -3.55 -4.20 -20.79
N SER A 67 -2.93 -4.76 -19.75
CA SER A 67 -3.14 -4.29 -18.37
C SER A 67 -2.28 -3.06 -18.04
N SER A 68 -1.10 -2.92 -18.63
CA SER A 68 -0.25 -1.74 -18.46
C SER A 68 -0.80 -0.51 -19.20
N ALA A 69 -1.44 -0.72 -20.35
CA ALA A 69 -2.17 0.33 -21.06
C ALA A 69 -3.38 0.85 -20.25
N ALA A 70 -3.91 0.04 -19.33
CA ALA A 70 -5.04 0.39 -18.47
C ALA A 70 -4.63 1.08 -17.15
N GLY A 71 -3.34 1.06 -16.79
CA GLY A 71 -2.84 1.63 -15.54
C GLY A 71 -1.60 0.92 -14.99
N SER A 72 -1.18 1.31 -13.78
CA SER A 72 -0.03 0.66 -13.10
C SER A 72 -0.46 -0.59 -12.35
N LEU A 73 0.34 -1.66 -12.43
CA LEU A 73 0.01 -2.95 -11.82
C LEU A 73 0.62 -3.07 -10.42
N SER A 74 -0.10 -3.73 -9.52
CA SER A 74 0.44 -4.16 -8.22
C SER A 74 -0.07 -5.55 -7.85
N PRO A 75 0.63 -6.28 -6.96
CA PRO A 75 0.07 -7.47 -6.35
C PRO A 75 -1.11 -7.10 -5.45
N VAL A 76 -1.89 -8.12 -5.11
CA VAL A 76 -2.91 -8.07 -4.07
C VAL A 76 -2.39 -8.82 -2.86
N TYR A 77 -2.63 -8.28 -1.68
CA TYR A 77 -2.27 -8.89 -0.41
C TYR A 77 -3.52 -9.42 0.29
N ARG A 78 -3.28 -10.24 1.32
CA ARG A 78 -4.30 -10.65 2.28
C ARG A 78 -3.79 -10.42 3.70
N LEU A 79 -4.61 -9.80 4.54
CA LEU A 79 -4.32 -9.69 5.97
C LEU A 79 -4.37 -11.08 6.61
N HIS A 80 -3.31 -11.52 7.29
CA HIS A 80 -3.23 -12.83 7.91
C HIS A 80 -3.57 -12.80 9.42
N PRO A 81 -4.33 -13.78 9.95
CA PRO A 81 -4.97 -14.89 9.24
C PRO A 81 -6.33 -14.54 8.62
N GLY A 82 -6.56 -14.98 7.37
CA GLY A 82 -7.89 -15.06 6.76
C GLY A 82 -8.64 -13.75 6.48
N GLY A 83 -8.00 -12.59 6.60
CA GLY A 83 -8.60 -11.29 6.36
C GLY A 83 -8.94 -11.02 4.88
N PRO A 84 -9.51 -9.84 4.57
CA PRO A 84 -9.94 -9.48 3.23
C PRO A 84 -8.75 -9.26 2.28
N LEU A 85 -9.06 -9.21 0.98
CA LEU A 85 -8.11 -8.77 -0.04
C LEU A 85 -7.79 -7.29 0.15
N ALA A 86 -6.51 -6.97 0.01
CA ALA A 86 -5.91 -5.68 0.33
C ALA A 86 -5.02 -5.23 -0.83
N VAL A 87 -5.21 -4.00 -1.29
CA VAL A 87 -4.42 -3.41 -2.38
C VAL A 87 -3.57 -2.28 -1.82
N PRO A 88 -2.23 -2.31 -2.01
CA PRO A 88 -1.35 -1.25 -1.53
C PRO A 88 -1.50 0.00 -2.40
N THR A 89 -1.52 1.18 -1.80
CA THR A 89 -1.61 2.46 -2.55
C THR A 89 -0.28 3.15 -2.75
N GLY A 90 0.76 2.70 -2.04
CA GLY A 90 2.06 3.38 -1.97
C GLY A 90 2.13 4.51 -0.94
N LEU A 91 1.01 4.85 -0.29
CA LEU A 91 1.02 5.72 0.88
C LEU A 91 1.40 4.93 2.14
N VAL A 92 2.17 5.57 3.02
CA VAL A 92 2.61 5.03 4.30
C VAL A 92 2.37 6.07 5.38
N LEU A 93 1.56 5.72 6.38
CA LEU A 93 1.37 6.54 7.58
C LEU A 93 2.55 6.31 8.51
N VAL A 94 3.28 7.37 8.81
CA VAL A 94 4.34 7.37 9.80
C VAL A 94 3.83 8.10 11.04
N ARG A 95 3.96 7.45 12.19
CA ARG A 95 3.64 8.01 13.50
C ARG A 95 4.90 8.06 14.35
N PHE A 96 5.27 9.26 14.76
CA PHE A 96 6.32 9.49 15.73
C PHE A 96 5.76 9.42 17.15
N ALA A 97 6.66 9.23 18.13
CA ALA A 97 6.36 9.25 19.54
C ALA A 97 5.69 10.57 19.96
N ALA A 98 4.92 10.50 21.05
CA ALA A 98 4.25 11.67 21.62
C ALA A 98 5.24 12.83 21.87
N GLY A 99 4.84 14.04 21.47
CA GLY A 99 5.66 15.25 21.59
C GLY A 99 6.60 15.51 20.41
N VAL A 100 6.76 14.56 19.49
CA VAL A 100 7.54 14.76 18.26
C VAL A 100 6.62 15.24 17.15
N VAL A 101 6.88 16.43 16.61
CA VAL A 101 6.13 16.95 15.45
C VAL A 101 6.70 16.33 14.18
N ALA A 102 5.88 15.60 13.42
CA ALA A 102 6.30 14.86 12.23
C ALA A 102 6.96 15.75 11.17
N GLU A 103 6.48 17.00 11.05
CA GLU A 103 7.02 17.96 10.10
C GLU A 103 8.51 18.31 10.36
N THR A 104 8.94 18.26 11.62
CA THR A 104 10.35 18.51 11.99
C THR A 104 11.27 17.35 11.61
N ARG A 105 10.70 16.21 11.18
CA ARG A 105 11.40 14.98 10.78
C ARG A 105 11.46 14.82 9.26
N ARG A 106 10.99 15.83 8.49
CA ARG A 106 10.92 15.78 7.02
C ARG A 106 12.25 15.39 6.38
N GLU A 107 13.37 15.97 6.80
CA GLU A 107 14.68 15.65 6.21
C GLU A 107 15.11 14.20 6.44
N GLN A 108 14.80 13.64 7.61
CA GLN A 108 15.10 12.24 7.93
C GLN A 108 14.24 11.28 7.11
N LEU A 109 12.94 11.57 6.96
CA LEU A 109 12.05 10.85 6.04
C LEU A 109 12.58 10.92 4.60
N ALA A 110 13.07 12.11 4.21
CA ALA A 110 13.71 12.34 2.93
C ALA A 110 14.93 11.44 2.72
N GLN A 111 15.82 11.33 3.72
CA GLN A 111 17.00 10.47 3.69
C GLN A 111 16.63 8.99 3.61
N ALA A 112 15.50 8.59 4.21
CA ALA A 112 14.95 7.25 4.08
C ALA A 112 14.27 6.97 2.73
N GLY A 113 14.26 7.93 1.80
CA GLY A 113 13.70 7.77 0.46
C GLY A 113 12.21 8.13 0.33
N TYR A 114 11.65 8.81 1.33
CA TYR A 114 10.23 9.20 1.36
C TYR A 114 10.05 10.72 1.22
N GLU A 115 8.86 11.13 0.83
CA GLU A 115 8.41 12.53 0.89
C GLU A 115 7.10 12.65 1.66
N ASN A 116 6.88 13.81 2.28
CA ASN A 116 5.64 14.13 2.98
C ASN A 116 4.55 14.42 1.94
N VAL A 117 3.43 13.71 2.04
CA VAL A 117 2.24 13.90 1.21
C VAL A 117 1.25 14.79 1.93
N GLU A 118 0.96 14.49 3.20
CA GLU A 118 -0.04 15.21 3.98
C GLU A 118 0.26 15.10 5.47
N SER A 119 0.26 16.23 6.16
CA SER A 119 0.34 16.30 7.63
C SER A 119 -1.06 16.30 8.23
N LEU A 120 -1.26 15.53 9.30
CA LEU A 120 -2.56 15.42 9.96
C LEU A 120 -2.71 16.52 11.02
N VAL A 121 -3.56 17.52 10.76
CA VAL A 121 -3.76 18.67 11.68
C VAL A 121 -4.15 18.22 13.10
N TYR A 122 -4.98 17.19 13.21
CA TYR A 122 -5.42 16.64 14.49
C TYR A 122 -4.41 15.68 15.14
N ALA A 123 -3.33 15.33 14.45
CA ALA A 123 -2.30 14.40 14.91
C ALA A 123 -0.92 14.88 14.42
N PRO A 124 -0.35 15.95 15.01
CA PRO A 124 0.88 16.59 14.54
C PRO A 124 2.11 15.66 14.58
N GLN A 125 2.02 14.55 15.32
CA GLN A 125 3.02 13.47 15.37
C GLN A 125 2.91 12.46 14.22
N ALA A 126 1.94 12.62 13.33
CA ALA A 126 1.69 11.70 12.23
C ALA A 126 1.69 12.40 10.87
N VAL A 127 2.20 11.71 9.86
CA VAL A 127 2.30 12.22 8.49
C VAL A 127 2.09 11.08 7.50
N TRP A 128 1.30 11.36 6.46
CA TRP A 128 1.25 10.52 5.27
C TRP A 128 2.48 10.78 4.42
N THR A 129 3.15 9.70 4.06
CA THR A 129 4.34 9.73 3.21
C THR A 129 4.17 8.80 2.02
N ARG A 130 5.04 8.94 1.02
CA ARG A 130 5.22 7.98 -0.07
C ARG A 130 6.68 7.92 -0.47
N ALA A 131 7.09 6.86 -1.17
CA ALA A 131 8.41 6.82 -1.77
C ALA A 131 8.58 7.99 -2.76
N ARG A 132 9.75 8.64 -2.76
CA ARG A 132 10.04 9.76 -3.68
C ARG A 132 9.95 9.38 -5.15
N SER A 133 10.14 8.10 -5.47
CA SER A 133 9.95 7.59 -6.83
C SER A 133 8.48 7.57 -7.28
N GLY A 134 7.53 7.69 -6.35
CA GLY A 134 6.11 7.46 -6.58
C GLY A 134 5.74 5.98 -6.75
N ASP A 135 6.71 5.06 -6.71
CA ASP A 135 6.48 3.63 -6.93
C ASP A 135 5.99 2.92 -5.67
N ILE A 136 4.96 2.09 -5.84
CA ILE A 136 4.32 1.36 -4.74
C ILE A 136 5.29 0.31 -4.16
N ALA A 137 6.06 -0.39 -5.01
CA ALA A 137 6.99 -1.41 -4.52
C ALA A 137 8.11 -0.78 -3.69
N ALA A 138 8.67 0.34 -4.16
CA ALA A 138 9.64 1.13 -3.40
C ALA A 138 9.07 1.57 -2.04
N ALA A 139 7.82 2.05 -2.01
CA ALA A 139 7.16 2.46 -0.77
C ALA A 139 6.96 1.31 0.24
N LEU A 140 6.72 0.08 -0.22
CA LEU A 140 6.60 -1.07 0.69
C LEU A 140 7.96 -1.61 1.11
N ASN A 141 8.93 -1.69 0.21
CA ASN A 141 10.29 -2.18 0.51
C ASN A 141 11.06 -1.23 1.45
N GLY A 142 10.75 0.06 1.45
CA GLY A 142 11.39 1.05 2.32
C GLY A 142 10.85 1.09 3.76
N ILE A 143 9.78 0.35 4.08
CA ILE A 143 9.17 0.34 5.42
C ILE A 143 10.18 0.02 6.53
N PRO A 144 11.07 -0.99 6.40
CA PRO A 144 12.08 -1.27 7.43
C PRO A 144 13.02 -0.10 7.68
N ALA A 145 13.37 0.68 6.65
CA ALA A 145 14.21 1.86 6.81
C ALA A 145 13.48 2.98 7.57
N LEU A 146 12.18 3.16 7.32
CA LEU A 146 11.34 4.06 8.13
C LEU A 146 11.24 3.60 9.58
N GLN A 147 11.02 2.30 9.81
CA GLN A 147 10.92 1.73 11.16
C GLN A 147 12.20 1.88 11.98
N ALA A 148 13.35 1.99 11.31
CA ALA A 148 14.65 2.18 11.95
C ALA A 148 14.96 3.64 12.33
N LEU A 149 14.14 4.61 11.92
CA LEU A 149 14.35 6.01 12.31
C LEU A 149 14.06 6.22 13.81
N ALA A 150 14.77 7.17 14.41
CA ALA A 150 14.55 7.56 15.80
C ALA A 150 13.12 8.10 16.01
N ASP A 151 12.60 7.87 17.22
CA ASP A 151 11.28 8.32 17.67
C ASP A 151 10.09 7.77 16.87
N ILE A 152 10.28 6.77 16.00
CA ILE A 152 9.18 6.14 15.30
C ILE A 152 8.42 5.23 16.26
N GLU A 153 7.14 5.50 16.40
CA GLU A 153 6.23 4.64 17.14
C GLU A 153 5.61 3.61 16.20
N ASN A 154 5.13 4.03 15.02
CA ASN A 154 4.44 3.14 14.09
C ASN A 154 4.70 3.53 12.63
N VAL A 155 4.79 2.53 11.76
CA VAL A 155 4.79 2.68 10.31
C VAL A 155 3.74 1.74 9.73
N GLU A 156 2.80 2.29 8.98
CA GLU A 156 1.66 1.54 8.47
C GLU A 156 1.38 1.87 7.00
N PRO A 157 1.53 0.92 6.06
CA PRO A 157 1.12 1.12 4.68
C PRO A 157 -0.39 1.25 4.59
N GLN A 158 -0.86 2.16 3.74
CA GLN A 158 -2.26 2.21 3.38
C GLN A 158 -2.61 1.05 2.46
N MET A 159 -3.49 0.18 2.96
CA MET A 159 -4.05 -0.94 2.24
C MET A 159 -5.55 -0.70 2.03
N LEU A 160 -5.99 -0.63 0.77
CA LEU A 160 -7.41 -0.51 0.45
C LEU A 160 -8.05 -1.88 0.36
N MET A 161 -9.22 -2.02 0.98
CA MET A 161 -9.98 -3.26 1.04
C MET A 161 -11.43 -2.95 0.71
N GLN A 162 -12.14 -3.93 0.15
CA GLN A 162 -13.58 -3.80 -0.01
C GLN A 162 -14.23 -3.69 1.37
N ARG A 163 -14.96 -2.61 1.62
CA ARG A 163 -15.74 -2.46 2.85
C ARG A 163 -16.79 -3.57 2.89
N VAL A 164 -16.63 -4.52 3.81
CA VAL A 164 -17.71 -5.45 4.14
C VAL A 164 -18.76 -4.63 4.88
N ARG A 165 -19.90 -4.35 4.23
CA ARG A 165 -21.06 -3.81 4.94
C ARG A 165 -21.45 -4.83 6.00
N ARG A 166 -21.27 -4.52 7.29
CA ARG A 166 -21.92 -5.29 8.35
C ARG A 166 -23.42 -5.17 8.11
N LYS A 167 -24.08 -6.28 7.76
CA LYS A 167 -25.52 -6.38 8.00
C LYS A 167 -25.67 -6.25 9.52
N MET A 168 -26.26 -5.15 9.99
CA MET A 168 -26.86 -5.17 11.32
C MET A 168 -28.02 -6.15 11.20
N ALA A 169 -27.89 -7.30 11.88
CA ALA A 169 -28.99 -8.20 12.15
C ALA A 169 -29.79 -7.64 13.31
#